data_AF-A0A9D2GS42-F1
#
_entry.id   AF-A0A9D2GS42-F1
#
_cell.length_a   1.000
_cell.length_b   1.000
_cell.length_c   1.000
_cell.angle_alpha   90.00
_cell.angle_beta   90.00
_cell.angle_gamma   90.00
#
_symmetry.space_group_name_H-M   'P 1'
#
loop_
_entity.id
_entity.type
_entity.pdbx_description
1 polymer ?
#
loop_
_entity_poly.entity_id
_entity_poly.type
_entity_poly.pdbx_seq_one_letter_code
_entity_poly.pdbx_strand_id
1 'polypeptide(L)'
;MAKKDKINIDNTGVDKLEHFMESNIKAIIVFISAVIILFIAAYLGYTAYNVSKSKKIDSLSAAEMMMFDNSTVDSFAALSKTVPSLKDYIAVRSAGMYYIFGNKEKAVSELKLADGKFSELSAGMLYDLGENIVPSNYLQSNMSELWYYRNVLSSNDSNVEKNINDFKAMYPESQLLTLVENWNIK
;
A
#
# COMPACT_ATOMS: atom_id res chain seq x y z
N MET A 1 -65.18 -49.95 34.14
CA MET A 1 -64.87 -49.92 32.69
C MET A 1 -64.33 -48.54 32.35
N ALA A 2 -63.02 -48.38 32.18
CA ALA A 2 -62.41 -47.11 31.81
C ALA A 2 -62.35 -46.98 30.29
N LYS A 3 -62.98 -45.94 29.73
CA LYS A 3 -62.86 -45.56 28.32
C LYS A 3 -61.41 -45.09 28.09
N LYS A 4 -60.70 -45.74 27.17
CA LYS A 4 -59.43 -45.24 26.64
C LYS A 4 -59.75 -44.12 25.64
N ASP A 5 -59.50 -42.88 26.03
CA ASP A 5 -59.47 -41.76 25.10
C ASP A 5 -58.28 -41.96 24.14
N LYS A 6 -58.60 -42.09 22.84
CA LYS A 6 -57.59 -42.03 21.78
C LYS A 6 -57.21 -40.57 21.62
N ILE A 7 -56.05 -40.19 22.16
CA ILE A 7 -55.42 -38.91 21.85
C ILE A 7 -55.05 -38.96 20.38
N ASN A 8 -55.81 -38.23 19.55
CA ASN A 8 -55.47 -37.98 18.17
C ASN A 8 -54.33 -36.96 18.18
N ILE A 9 -53.09 -37.45 18.06
CA ILE A 9 -51.93 -36.58 17.86
C ILE A 9 -52.07 -36.02 16.44
N ASP A 10 -52.36 -34.73 16.36
CA ASP A 10 -52.49 -34.00 15.10
C ASP A 10 -51.10 -33.87 14.45
N ASN A 11 -50.78 -34.83 13.58
CA ASN A 11 -49.54 -34.91 12.80
C ASN A 11 -49.53 -33.98 11.57
N THR A 12 -50.52 -33.08 11.41
CA THR A 12 -50.65 -32.22 10.22
C THR A 12 -49.43 -31.31 9.96
N GLY A 13 -48.63 -31.00 10.98
CA GLY A 13 -47.38 -30.25 10.81
C GLY A 13 -46.26 -31.06 10.16
N VAL A 14 -46.16 -32.36 10.51
CA VAL A 14 -45.15 -33.29 9.96
C VAL A 14 -45.56 -33.72 8.55
N ASP A 15 -46.83 -34.04 8.34
CA ASP A 15 -47.35 -34.45 7.02
C ASP A 15 -47.22 -33.34 5.98
N LYS A 16 -47.43 -32.08 6.34
CA LYS A 16 -47.23 -30.94 5.41
C LYS A 16 -45.77 -30.76 5.03
N LEU A 17 -44.85 -31.05 5.94
CA LEU A 17 -43.42 -30.93 5.71
C LEU A 17 -42.92 -32.10 4.87
N GLU A 18 -43.41 -33.32 5.12
CA GLU A 18 -43.18 -34.51 4.30
C GLU A 18 -43.74 -34.34 2.89
N HIS A 19 -44.97 -33.86 2.74
CA HIS A 19 -45.59 -33.69 1.43
C HIS A 19 -44.96 -32.55 0.63
N PHE A 20 -44.51 -31.48 1.30
CA PHE A 20 -43.73 -30.40 0.68
C PHE A 20 -42.35 -30.90 0.25
N MET A 21 -41.68 -31.70 1.10
CA MET A 21 -40.42 -32.33 0.79
C MET A 21 -40.56 -33.28 -0.39
N GLU A 22 -41.52 -34.21 -0.41
CA GLU A 22 -41.74 -35.14 -1.53
C GLU A 22 -42.03 -34.40 -2.85
N SER A 23 -42.89 -33.39 -2.81
CA SER A 23 -43.29 -32.64 -4.00
C SER A 23 -42.15 -31.79 -4.58
N ASN A 24 -41.21 -31.35 -3.75
CA ASN A 24 -40.14 -30.42 -4.13
C ASN A 24 -38.73 -30.97 -3.94
N ILE A 25 -38.57 -32.26 -3.61
CA ILE A 25 -37.28 -32.84 -3.19
C ILE A 25 -36.21 -32.64 -4.26
N LYS A 26 -36.59 -32.78 -5.53
CA LYS A 26 -35.70 -32.55 -6.68
C LYS A 26 -35.25 -31.09 -6.75
N ALA A 27 -36.18 -30.14 -6.55
CA ALA A 27 -35.87 -28.71 -6.55
C ALA A 27 -35.00 -28.30 -5.36
N ILE A 28 -35.27 -28.85 -4.17
CA ILE A 28 -34.48 -28.64 -2.96
C ILE A 28 -33.06 -29.18 -3.14
N ILE A 29 -32.91 -30.40 -3.67
CA ILE A 29 -31.59 -31.01 -3.93
C ILE A 29 -30.81 -30.21 -4.98
N VAL A 30 -31.46 -29.76 -6.06
CA VAL A 30 -30.83 -28.91 -7.08
C VAL A 30 -30.39 -27.58 -6.49
N PHE A 31 -31.22 -26.95 -5.66
CA PHE A 31 -30.90 -25.70 -4.98
C PHE A 31 -29.71 -25.85 -4.04
N ILE A 32 -29.70 -26.88 -3.18
CA ILE A 32 -28.60 -27.15 -2.26
C ILE A 32 -27.30 -27.43 -3.04
N SER A 33 -27.39 -28.22 -4.12
CA SER A 33 -26.24 -28.50 -4.98
C SER A 33 -25.68 -27.24 -5.64
N ALA A 34 -26.55 -26.35 -6.13
CA ALA A 34 -26.15 -25.07 -6.70
C ALA A 34 -25.47 -24.15 -5.67
N VAL A 35 -25.99 -24.11 -4.43
CA VAL A 35 -25.40 -23.33 -3.32
C VAL A 35 -24.02 -23.87 -2.94
N ILE A 36 -23.86 -25.20 -2.88
CA ILE A 36 -22.56 -25.83 -2.59
C ILE A 36 -21.54 -25.49 -3.67
N ILE A 37 -21.91 -25.56 -4.95
CA ILE A 37 -21.02 -25.20 -6.07
C ILE A 37 -20.61 -23.72 -5.99
N LEU A 38 -21.56 -22.82 -5.70
CA LEU A 38 -21.28 -21.40 -5.49
C LEU A 38 -20.31 -21.16 -4.34
N PHE A 39 -20.48 -21.88 -3.23
CA PHE A 39 -19.61 -21.78 -2.07
C PHE A 39 -18.19 -22.28 -2.38
N ILE A 40 -18.08 -23.40 -3.09
CA ILE A 40 -16.79 -23.95 -3.56
C ILE A 40 -16.12 -22.97 -4.52
N ALA A 41 -16.84 -22.42 -5.50
CA ALA A 41 -16.30 -21.45 -6.45
C ALA A 41 -15.80 -20.17 -5.75
N ALA A 42 -16.57 -19.65 -4.78
CA ALA A 42 -16.19 -18.49 -3.99
C ALA A 42 -14.95 -18.79 -3.12
N TYR A 43 -14.92 -19.95 -2.46
CA TYR A 43 -13.78 -20.37 -1.63
C TYR A 43 -12.51 -20.62 -2.45
N LEU A 44 -12.62 -21.30 -3.60
CA LEU A 44 -11.51 -21.50 -4.54
C LEU A 44 -11.01 -20.16 -5.11
N GLY A 45 -11.92 -19.24 -5.45
CA GLY A 45 -11.56 -17.89 -5.88
C GLY A 45 -10.82 -17.12 -4.80
N TYR A 46 -11.32 -17.15 -3.56
CA TYR A 46 -10.70 -16.48 -2.40
C TYR A 46 -9.32 -17.05 -2.06
N THR A 47 -9.19 -18.38 -2.01
CA THR A 47 -7.92 -19.07 -1.73
C THR A 47 -6.91 -18.86 -2.86
N ALA A 48 -7.33 -18.97 -4.13
CA ALA A 48 -6.47 -18.69 -5.28
C ALA A 48 -5.99 -17.23 -5.27
N TYR A 49 -6.87 -16.28 -4.95
CA TYR A 49 -6.51 -14.88 -4.83
C TYR A 49 -5.45 -14.65 -3.75
N ASN A 50 -5.64 -15.20 -2.55
CA ASN A 50 -4.69 -15.04 -1.44
C ASN A 50 -3.34 -15.75 -1.70
N VAL A 51 -3.35 -16.95 -2.27
CA VAL A 51 -2.12 -17.66 -2.67
C VAL A 51 -1.39 -16.89 -3.78
N SER A 52 -2.11 -16.33 -4.75
CA SER A 52 -1.52 -15.50 -5.80
C SER A 52 -0.90 -14.21 -5.25
N LYS A 53 -1.54 -13.60 -4.25
CA LYS A 53 -1.02 -12.39 -3.59
C LYS A 53 0.26 -12.69 -2.81
N SER A 54 0.30 -13.78 -2.03
CA SER A 54 1.51 -14.21 -1.32
C SER A 54 2.64 -14.51 -2.30
N LYS A 55 2.38 -15.30 -3.35
CA LYS A 55 3.39 -15.61 -4.39
C LYS A 55 3.91 -14.35 -5.09
N LYS A 56 3.06 -13.35 -5.34
CA LYS A 56 3.48 -12.07 -5.92
C LYS A 56 4.37 -11.27 -4.97
N ILE A 57 4.07 -11.26 -3.67
CA ILE A 57 4.93 -10.60 -2.67
C ILE A 57 6.26 -11.33 -2.53
N ASP A 58 6.25 -12.67 -2.47
CA ASP A 58 7.49 -13.48 -2.40
C ASP A 58 8.36 -13.27 -3.65
N SER A 59 7.74 -13.16 -4.84
CA SER A 59 8.45 -12.84 -6.07
C SER A 59 9.03 -11.43 -6.09
N LEU A 60 8.39 -10.47 -5.40
CA LEU A 60 8.91 -9.11 -5.26
C LEU A 60 10.15 -9.11 -4.37
N SER A 61 10.09 -9.76 -3.20
CA SER A 61 11.22 -9.89 -2.29
C SER A 61 12.42 -10.57 -2.98
N ALA A 62 12.17 -11.63 -3.75
CA ALA A 62 13.22 -12.28 -4.53
C ALA A 62 13.80 -11.34 -5.61
N ALA A 63 12.96 -10.59 -6.31
CA ALA A 63 13.41 -9.62 -7.32
C ALA A 63 14.23 -8.47 -6.70
N GLU A 64 13.89 -8.02 -5.49
CA GLU A 64 14.69 -7.01 -4.78
C GLU A 64 16.11 -7.48 -4.48
N MET A 65 16.25 -8.76 -4.10
CA MET A 65 17.56 -9.36 -3.82
C MET A 65 18.41 -9.54 -5.07
N MET A 66 17.82 -9.44 -6.27
CA MET A 66 18.49 -9.66 -7.55
C MET A 66 18.92 -8.36 -8.25
N MET A 67 18.69 -7.19 -7.65
CA MET A 67 19.09 -5.90 -8.23
C MET A 67 20.59 -5.64 -8.04
N PHE A 68 21.40 -6.08 -9.00
CA PHE A 68 22.87 -5.95 -8.98
C PHE A 68 23.41 -4.99 -10.05
N ASP A 69 22.58 -4.58 -10.99
CA ASP A 69 22.92 -3.66 -12.07
C ASP A 69 21.68 -2.94 -12.61
N ASN A 70 21.87 -2.03 -13.56
CA ASN A 70 20.76 -1.31 -14.19
C ASN A 70 19.72 -2.23 -14.88
N SER A 71 20.14 -3.37 -15.45
CA SER A 71 19.24 -4.29 -16.17
C SER A 71 18.31 -5.06 -15.24
N THR A 72 18.81 -5.44 -14.07
CA THR A 72 18.04 -6.10 -13.02
C THR A 72 17.12 -5.12 -12.31
N VAL A 73 17.51 -3.84 -12.19
CA VAL A 73 16.61 -2.76 -11.76
C VAL A 73 15.50 -2.51 -12.78
N ASP A 74 15.79 -2.52 -14.09
CA ASP A 74 14.75 -2.43 -15.14
C ASP A 74 13.70 -3.55 -15.00
N SER A 75 14.18 -4.76 -14.70
CA SER A 75 13.32 -5.94 -14.48
C SER A 75 12.43 -5.77 -13.24
N PHE A 76 12.99 -5.20 -12.16
CA PHE A 76 12.25 -4.90 -10.94
C PHE A 76 11.23 -3.76 -11.15
N ALA A 77 11.62 -2.67 -11.81
CA ALA A 77 10.75 -1.54 -12.14
C ALA A 77 9.54 -1.96 -12.98
N ALA A 78 9.73 -2.92 -13.90
CA ALA A 78 8.65 -3.49 -14.72
C ALA A 78 7.57 -4.20 -13.88
N LEU A 79 7.88 -4.64 -12.65
CA LEU A 79 6.90 -5.28 -11.77
C LEU A 79 5.77 -4.34 -11.36
N SER A 80 5.98 -3.01 -11.40
CA SER A 80 4.94 -2.00 -11.15
C SER A 80 3.69 -2.19 -12.01
N LYS A 81 3.85 -2.72 -13.24
CA LYS A 81 2.74 -3.04 -14.17
C LYS A 81 1.97 -4.29 -13.76
N THR A 82 2.62 -5.22 -13.08
CA THR A 82 2.07 -6.53 -12.69
C THR A 82 1.54 -6.57 -11.25
N VAL A 83 2.03 -5.67 -10.41
CA VAL A 83 1.61 -5.49 -9.01
C VAL A 83 1.28 -4.00 -8.76
N PRO A 84 0.16 -3.49 -9.32
CA PRO A 84 -0.18 -2.07 -9.22
C PRO A 84 -0.33 -1.56 -7.78
N SER A 85 -0.70 -2.43 -6.84
CA SER A 85 -0.83 -2.10 -5.42
C SER A 85 0.49 -1.70 -4.75
N LEU A 86 1.63 -2.01 -5.36
CA LEU A 86 2.97 -1.70 -4.87
C LEU A 86 3.75 -0.79 -5.83
N LYS A 87 3.07 -0.19 -6.82
CA LYS A 87 3.72 0.62 -7.87
C LYS A 87 4.61 1.73 -7.28
N ASP A 88 4.13 2.43 -6.25
CA ASP A 88 4.80 3.61 -5.70
C ASP A 88 6.05 3.19 -4.90
N TYR A 89 5.95 2.06 -4.19
CA TYR A 89 7.10 1.45 -3.51
C TYR A 89 8.15 0.98 -4.53
N ILE A 90 7.72 0.28 -5.58
CA ILE A 90 8.61 -0.20 -6.65
C ILE A 90 9.32 0.97 -7.32
N ALA A 91 8.61 2.08 -7.58
CA ALA A 91 9.19 3.28 -8.17
C ALA A 91 10.29 3.89 -7.28
N VAL A 92 10.00 4.15 -6.00
CA VAL A 92 11.01 4.70 -5.06
C VAL A 92 12.19 3.74 -4.90
N ARG A 93 11.93 2.44 -4.77
CA ARG A 93 12.99 1.43 -4.58
C ARG A 93 13.87 1.31 -5.82
N SER A 94 13.28 1.28 -7.02
CA SER A 94 14.01 1.26 -8.30
C SER A 94 14.85 2.51 -8.46
N ALA A 95 14.31 3.68 -8.11
CA ALA A 95 15.04 4.94 -8.19
C ALA A 95 16.31 4.94 -7.33
N GLY A 96 16.23 4.45 -6.08
CA GLY A 96 17.38 4.33 -5.20
C GLY A 96 18.47 3.43 -5.81
N MET A 97 18.08 2.31 -6.42
CA MET A 97 19.04 1.40 -7.06
C MET A 97 19.62 1.98 -8.35
N TYR A 98 18.82 2.65 -9.18
CA TYR A 98 19.33 3.37 -10.35
C TYR A 98 20.38 4.41 -9.95
N TYR A 99 20.15 5.16 -8.88
CA TYR A 99 21.13 6.12 -8.37
C TYR A 99 22.42 5.42 -7.91
N ILE A 100 22.33 4.33 -7.15
CA ILE A 100 23.49 3.52 -6.71
C ILE A 100 24.31 3.02 -7.91
N PHE A 101 23.64 2.62 -9.00
CA PHE A 101 24.30 2.16 -10.23
C PHE A 101 24.61 3.28 -11.23
N GLY A 102 24.65 4.53 -10.77
CA GLY A 102 25.11 5.69 -11.56
C GLY A 102 24.12 6.19 -12.62
N ASN A 103 22.88 5.72 -12.61
CA ASN A 103 21.85 6.12 -13.57
C ASN A 103 20.88 7.14 -12.98
N LYS A 104 21.36 8.38 -12.87
CA LYS A 104 20.57 9.49 -12.32
C LYS A 104 19.29 9.77 -13.11
N GLU A 105 19.34 9.68 -14.44
CA GLU A 105 18.20 9.96 -15.31
C GLU A 105 17.03 9.00 -15.02
N LYS A 106 17.29 7.69 -14.97
CA LYS A 106 16.25 6.71 -14.60
C LYS A 106 15.80 6.88 -13.16
N ALA A 107 16.69 7.22 -12.23
CA ALA A 107 16.31 7.51 -10.85
C ALA A 107 15.28 8.66 -10.78
N VAL A 108 15.54 9.76 -11.46
CA VAL A 108 14.59 10.89 -11.55
C VAL A 108 13.28 10.48 -12.22
N SER A 109 13.35 9.71 -13.30
CA SER A 109 12.16 9.22 -14.01
C SER A 109 11.25 8.38 -13.11
N GLU A 110 11.82 7.42 -12.37
CA GLU A 110 11.06 6.56 -11.46
C GLU A 110 10.45 7.34 -10.29
N LEU A 111 11.21 8.28 -9.69
CA LEU A 111 10.68 9.12 -8.60
C LEU A 111 9.44 9.90 -9.04
N LYS A 112 9.40 10.40 -10.27
CA LYS A 112 8.23 11.11 -10.82
C LYS A 112 6.99 10.23 -10.97
N LEU A 113 7.12 8.90 -10.90
CA LEU A 113 6.00 7.96 -10.94
C LEU A 113 5.40 7.66 -9.55
N ALA A 114 6.13 7.94 -8.47
CA ALA A 114 5.69 7.64 -7.11
C ALA A 114 4.68 8.69 -6.61
N ASP A 115 3.53 8.22 -6.12
CA ASP A 115 2.44 9.06 -5.61
C ASP A 115 1.96 8.60 -4.21
N GLY A 116 0.89 9.22 -3.71
CA GLY A 116 0.21 8.86 -2.47
C GLY A 116 1.14 8.99 -1.27
N LYS A 117 1.30 7.89 -0.52
CA LYS A 117 2.13 7.87 0.71
C LYS A 117 3.62 8.07 0.45
N PHE A 118 4.09 7.82 -0.77
CA PHE A 118 5.50 7.98 -1.13
C PHE A 118 5.80 9.29 -1.84
N SER A 119 4.78 10.11 -2.15
CA SER A 119 4.94 11.38 -2.86
C SER A 119 5.92 12.33 -2.15
N GLU A 120 5.84 12.44 -0.84
CA GLU A 120 6.71 13.30 -0.03
C GLU A 120 8.16 12.79 -0.01
N LEU A 121 8.35 11.47 0.13
CA LEU A 121 9.68 10.85 0.08
C LEU A 121 10.30 11.02 -1.30
N SER A 122 9.50 10.83 -2.36
CA SER A 122 9.91 11.04 -3.73
C SER A 122 10.36 12.47 -3.98
N ALA A 123 9.57 13.47 -3.53
CA ALA A 123 9.94 14.87 -3.60
C ALA A 123 11.25 15.16 -2.86
N GLY A 124 11.46 14.54 -1.69
CA GLY A 124 12.71 14.65 -0.95
C GLY A 124 13.92 14.11 -1.72
N MET A 125 13.79 12.93 -2.33
CA MET A 125 14.85 12.36 -3.15
C MET A 125 15.10 13.16 -4.43
N LEU A 126 14.05 13.67 -5.07
CA LEU A 126 14.17 14.56 -6.24
C LEU A 126 14.93 15.85 -5.88
N TYR A 127 14.63 16.44 -4.72
CA TYR A 127 15.38 17.59 -4.19
C TYR A 127 16.87 17.26 -4.02
N ASP A 128 17.19 16.12 -3.38
CA ASP A 128 18.58 15.71 -3.16
C ASP A 128 19.32 15.39 -4.47
N LEU A 129 18.58 15.02 -5.53
CA LEU A 129 19.11 14.86 -6.89
C LEU A 129 19.23 16.19 -7.65
N GLY A 130 18.85 17.32 -7.06
CA GLY A 130 18.95 18.65 -7.66
C GLY A 130 17.80 18.99 -8.63
N GLU A 131 16.68 18.27 -8.58
CA GLU A 131 15.47 18.67 -9.28
C GLU A 131 14.81 19.86 -8.56
N ASN A 132 14.03 20.66 -9.30
CA ASN A 132 13.41 21.89 -8.80
C ASN A 132 12.22 21.59 -7.87
N ILE A 133 12.53 21.21 -6.63
CA ILE A 133 11.57 21.00 -5.54
C ILE A 133 11.68 22.17 -4.58
N VAL A 134 10.56 22.81 -4.29
CA VAL A 134 10.51 23.99 -3.41
C VAL A 134 10.24 23.53 -1.97
N PRO A 135 11.22 23.57 -1.04
CA PRO A 135 11.06 23.01 0.31
C PRO A 135 9.94 23.68 1.12
N SER A 136 9.69 24.97 0.90
CA SER A 136 8.64 25.73 1.59
C SER A 136 7.24 25.14 1.42
N ASN A 137 7.00 24.36 0.37
CA ASN A 137 5.70 23.71 0.13
C ASN A 137 5.44 22.51 1.06
N TYR A 138 6.45 22.04 1.78
CA TYR A 138 6.41 20.82 2.59
C TYR A 138 6.63 21.10 4.09
N LEU A 139 6.56 22.36 4.54
CA LEU A 139 6.79 22.69 5.96
C LEU A 139 5.74 22.09 6.90
N GLN A 140 4.56 21.71 6.41
CA GLN A 140 3.48 21.10 7.19
C GLN A 140 3.31 19.59 6.93
N SER A 141 4.29 18.94 6.30
CA SER A 141 4.20 17.52 5.94
C SER A 141 4.77 16.59 7.02
N ASN A 142 4.79 15.27 6.76
CA ASN A 142 5.19 14.29 7.76
C ASN A 142 6.69 14.34 8.09
N MET A 143 7.52 14.72 7.11
CA MET A 143 8.96 14.93 7.27
C MET A 143 9.29 16.43 7.38
N SER A 144 8.38 17.20 7.96
CA SER A 144 8.47 18.66 8.09
C SER A 144 9.81 19.14 8.65
N GLU A 145 10.37 18.49 9.67
CA GLU A 145 11.68 18.83 10.23
C GLU A 145 12.80 18.84 9.16
N LEU A 146 12.84 17.82 8.31
CA LEU A 146 13.78 17.72 7.20
C LEU A 146 13.52 18.80 6.14
N TRP A 147 12.25 19.14 5.91
CA TRP A 147 11.88 20.20 4.97
C TRP A 147 12.21 21.59 5.49
N TYR A 148 12.09 21.85 6.80
CA TYR A 148 12.59 23.07 7.43
C TYR A 148 14.10 23.20 7.24
N TYR A 149 14.83 22.12 7.51
CA TYR A 149 16.27 22.07 7.26
C TYR A 149 16.61 22.41 5.79
N ARG A 150 16.00 21.71 4.83
CA ARG A 150 16.19 21.98 3.40
C ARG A 150 15.79 23.40 3.00
N ASN A 151 14.71 23.93 3.57
CA ASN A 151 14.24 25.28 3.30
C ASN A 151 15.25 26.33 3.75
N VAL A 152 15.86 26.16 4.93
CA VAL A 152 16.95 27.03 5.39
C VAL A 152 18.13 26.96 4.43
N LEU A 153 18.56 25.75 4.04
CA LEU A 153 19.70 25.59 3.11
C LEU A 153 19.45 26.17 1.71
N SER A 154 18.20 26.15 1.26
CA SER A 154 17.80 26.73 -0.04
C SER A 154 17.47 28.22 0.03
N SER A 155 17.58 28.85 1.20
CA SER A 155 17.21 30.25 1.38
C SER A 155 18.29 31.20 0.89
N ASN A 156 17.88 32.28 0.24
CA ASN A 156 18.76 33.40 -0.07
C ASN A 156 18.95 34.26 1.18
N ASP A 157 20.09 34.96 1.29
CA ASP A 157 20.54 35.72 2.47
C ASP A 157 19.45 36.56 3.15
N SER A 158 18.55 37.18 2.38
CA SER A 158 17.48 38.03 2.91
C SER A 158 16.40 37.31 3.72
N ASN A 159 16.22 36.00 3.54
CA ASN A 159 15.18 35.20 4.20
C ASN A 159 15.75 34.12 5.13
N VAL A 160 17.06 33.90 5.12
CA VAL A 160 17.74 32.88 5.92
C VAL A 160 17.45 33.05 7.40
N GLU A 161 17.63 34.26 7.94
CA GLU A 161 17.47 34.50 9.39
C GLU A 161 16.05 34.22 9.86
N LYS A 162 15.04 34.63 9.08
CA LYS A 162 13.64 34.30 9.35
C LYS A 162 13.43 32.78 9.35
N ASN A 163 13.92 32.09 8.34
CA ASN A 163 13.72 30.65 8.20
C ASN A 163 14.45 29.84 9.29
N ILE A 164 15.62 30.32 9.76
CA ILE A 164 16.30 29.76 10.93
C ILE A 164 15.46 29.96 12.19
N ASN A 165 14.93 31.16 12.42
CA ASN A 165 14.11 31.44 13.59
C ASN A 165 12.81 30.63 13.59
N ASP A 166 12.16 30.47 12.45
CA ASP A 166 10.99 29.61 12.28
C ASP A 166 11.34 28.14 12.57
N PHE A 167 12.51 27.66 12.11
CA PHE A 167 12.98 26.31 12.40
C PHE A 167 13.25 26.10 13.89
N LYS A 168 13.92 27.05 14.56
CA LYS A 168 14.19 27.05 16.01
C LYS A 168 12.91 26.98 16.84
N ALA A 169 11.90 27.77 16.46
CA ALA A 169 10.64 27.81 17.18
C ALA A 169 9.87 26.48 17.10
N MET A 170 9.93 25.81 15.95
CA MET A 170 9.19 24.57 15.70
C MET A 170 9.93 23.30 16.18
N TYR A 171 11.27 23.27 16.05
CA TYR A 171 12.09 22.09 16.36
C TYR A 171 13.36 22.46 17.17
N PRO A 172 13.20 22.96 18.42
CA PRO A 172 14.33 23.46 19.21
C PRO A 172 15.37 22.41 19.56
N GLU A 173 14.98 21.14 19.66
CA GLU A 173 15.85 20.01 20.03
C GLU A 173 16.40 19.24 18.82
N SER A 174 16.23 19.77 17.60
CA SER A 174 16.66 19.10 16.37
C SER A 174 18.17 19.07 16.22
N GLN A 175 18.73 17.90 15.88
CA GLN A 175 20.14 17.80 15.48
C GLN A 175 20.42 18.52 14.16
N LEU A 176 19.42 18.58 13.26
CA LEU A 176 19.53 19.30 11.99
C LEU A 176 19.62 20.81 12.22
N LEU A 177 18.96 21.32 13.26
CA LEU A 177 19.12 22.71 13.68
C LEU A 177 20.55 22.98 14.15
N THR A 178 21.15 22.09 14.95
CA THR A 178 22.56 22.23 15.34
C THR A 178 23.50 22.27 14.13
N LEU A 179 23.20 21.49 13.08
CA LEU A 179 23.95 21.55 11.83
C LEU A 179 23.78 22.90 11.13
N VAL A 180 22.57 23.44 11.07
CA VAL A 180 22.28 24.78 10.49
C VAL A 180 23.01 25.89 11.25
N GLU A 181 22.98 25.87 12.57
CA GLU A 181 23.63 26.90 13.40
C GLU A 181 25.16 26.85 13.31
N ASN A 182 25.73 25.66 13.14
CA ASN A 182 27.17 25.47 12.95
C ASN A 182 27.61 25.71 11.50
N TRP A 183 26.70 25.55 10.54
CA TRP A 183 26.93 25.99 9.18
C TRP A 183 26.96 27.52 9.22
N ASN A 184 28.11 28.10 8.93
CA ASN A 184 28.33 29.54 8.92
C ASN A 184 27.58 30.14 7.71
N ILE A 185 26.24 30.13 7.72
CA ILE A 185 25.40 30.76 6.70
C ILE A 185 25.62 32.26 6.86
N LYS A 186 26.62 32.76 6.13
CA LYS A 186 27.02 34.16 6.01
C LYS A 186 26.59 34.71 4.68
#